data_AF-V8CPB3-F1
#
_entry.id   AF-V8CPB3-F1
#
_cell.length_a   1.000
_cell.length_b   1.000
_cell.length_c   1.000
_cell.angle_alpha   90.00
_cell.angle_beta   90.00
_cell.angle_gamma   90.00
#
_symmetry.space_group_name_H-M   'P 1'
#
loop_
_entity.id
_entity.type
_entity.pdbx_description
1 polymer ?
#
loop_
_entity_poly.entity_id
_entity_poly.type
_entity_poly.pdbx_seq_one_letter_code
_entity_poly.pdbx_strand_id
1 'polypeptide(L)'
;MEELEKKLLLKFGNKRPFKVPENYFNNLEIRVMSQITTKATEINGDKQRDRENYFTSARHLRPLIIAASFIGLIVVGVATQNIFQKHDQAKNIHDTDVASTATAAKDRSANTEYLDAAAEYMMIDKDDVYSYLADN
;
A
#
# COMPACT_ATOMS: atom_id res chain seq x y z
N MET A 1 54.79 -11.08 -38.16
CA MET A 1 53.31 -11.16 -38.15
C MET A 1 52.86 -12.61 -37.92
N GLU A 2 53.28 -13.57 -38.76
CA GLU A 2 52.93 -15.00 -38.62
C GLU A 2 53.31 -15.67 -37.28
N GLU A 3 54.46 -15.33 -36.69
CA GLU A 3 54.88 -15.92 -35.40
C GLU A 3 54.00 -15.49 -34.23
N LEU A 4 53.54 -14.23 -34.25
CA LEU A 4 52.67 -13.66 -33.23
C LEU A 4 51.29 -14.33 -33.29
N GLU A 5 50.76 -14.50 -34.49
CA GLU A 5 49.48 -15.19 -34.73
C GLU A 5 49.50 -16.63 -34.20
N LYS A 6 50.56 -17.39 -34.46
CA LYS A 6 50.73 -18.76 -33.93
C LYS A 6 50.77 -18.77 -32.40
N LYS A 7 51.49 -17.84 -31.76
CA LYS A 7 51.52 -17.70 -30.29
C LYS A 7 50.15 -17.35 -29.71
N LEU A 8 49.41 -16.47 -30.38
CA LEU A 8 48.06 -16.07 -29.97
C LEU A 8 47.07 -17.23 -30.11
N LEU A 9 47.11 -17.97 -31.22
CA LEU A 9 46.29 -19.16 -31.43
C LEU A 9 46.61 -20.26 -30.41
N LEU A 10 47.88 -20.46 -30.06
CA LEU A 10 48.28 -21.47 -29.07
C LEU A 10 47.86 -21.08 -27.64
N LYS A 11 47.88 -19.78 -27.32
CA LYS A 11 47.51 -19.26 -25.99
C LYS A 11 46.00 -19.12 -25.77
N PHE A 12 45.26 -18.64 -26.77
CA PHE A 12 43.84 -18.31 -26.66
C PHE A 12 42.92 -19.27 -27.43
N GLY A 13 43.47 -20.08 -28.33
CA GLY A 13 42.70 -20.94 -29.23
C GLY A 13 41.85 -20.15 -30.21
N ASN A 14 40.98 -20.85 -30.93
CA ASN A 14 39.95 -20.26 -31.80
C ASN A 14 38.58 -20.29 -31.10
N LYS A 15 38.55 -20.01 -29.80
CA LYS A 15 37.29 -19.89 -29.07
C LYS A 15 36.69 -18.53 -29.41
N ARG A 16 35.44 -18.50 -29.85
CA ARG A 16 34.69 -17.26 -30.06
C ARG A 16 33.95 -16.93 -28.76
N PRO A 17 34.46 -16.03 -27.91
CA PRO A 17 33.82 -15.70 -26.63
C PRO A 17 32.50 -14.95 -26.82
N PHE A 18 32.30 -14.33 -27.98
CA PHE A 18 31.08 -13.62 -28.33
C PHE A 18 30.31 -14.42 -29.37
N LYS A 19 29.49 -15.35 -28.90
CA LYS A 19 28.52 -16.06 -29.74
C LYS A 19 27.13 -15.78 -29.19
N VAL A 20 26.21 -15.43 -30.09
CA VAL A 20 24.80 -15.31 -29.73
C VAL A 20 24.18 -16.72 -29.60
N PRO A 21 23.18 -16.89 -28.73
CA PRO A 21 22.41 -18.13 -28.66
C PRO A 21 21.79 -18.48 -30.02
N GLU A 22 21.54 -19.77 -30.22
CA GLU A 22 20.81 -20.24 -31.40
C GLU A 22 19.42 -19.58 -31.47
N ASN A 23 18.99 -19.21 -32.68
CA ASN A 23 17.72 -18.50 -32.91
C ASN A 23 17.56 -17.15 -32.19
N TYR A 24 18.66 -16.52 -31.72
CA TYR A 24 18.59 -15.20 -31.06
C TYR A 24 17.86 -14.16 -31.93
N PHE A 25 18.26 -14.04 -33.21
CA PHE A 25 17.68 -13.06 -34.12
C PHE A 25 16.29 -13.45 -34.63
N ASN A 26 16.01 -14.74 -34.80
CA ASN A 26 14.70 -15.24 -35.25
C ASN A 26 13.58 -14.84 -34.25
N ASN A 27 13.89 -14.85 -32.95
CA ASN A 27 12.95 -14.49 -31.90
C ASN A 27 13.09 -13.02 -31.44
N LEU A 28 13.97 -12.24 -32.07
CA LEU A 28 14.23 -10.86 -31.65
C LEU A 28 12.99 -9.98 -31.85
N GLU A 29 12.36 -10.08 -33.03
CA GLU A 29 11.14 -9.33 -33.35
C GLU A 29 10.04 -9.57 -32.32
N ILE A 30 9.74 -10.85 -32.03
CA ILE A 30 8.74 -11.25 -31.05
C ILE A 30 9.04 -10.63 -29.68
N ARG A 31 10.30 -10.66 -29.23
CA ARG A 31 10.71 -10.06 -27.94
C ARG A 31 10.59 -8.54 -27.92
N VAL A 32 10.90 -7.87 -29.03
CA VAL A 32 10.77 -6.40 -29.12
C VAL A 32 9.29 -6.02 -29.10
N MET A 33 8.46 -6.69 -29.91
CA MET A 33 7.02 -6.46 -29.98
C MET A 33 6.31 -6.75 -28.67
N SER A 34 6.69 -7.83 -27.97
CA SER A 34 6.14 -8.11 -26.64
C SER A 34 6.51 -7.02 -25.63
N GLN A 35 7.77 -6.56 -25.59
CA GLN A 35 8.21 -5.51 -24.67
C GLN A 35 7.53 -4.16 -24.91
N ILE A 36 7.31 -3.75 -26.16
CA ILE A 36 6.60 -2.50 -26.44
C ILE A 36 5.11 -2.61 -26.09
N THR A 37 4.51 -3.79 -26.28
CA THR A 37 3.09 -4.03 -25.98
C THR A 37 2.87 -4.09 -24.47
N THR A 38 3.71 -4.81 -23.72
CA THR A 38 3.70 -4.84 -22.26
C THR A 38 3.88 -3.44 -21.68
N LYS A 39 4.84 -2.66 -22.21
CA LYS A 39 5.03 -1.27 -21.77
C LYS A 39 3.83 -0.39 -22.07
N ALA A 40 3.19 -0.51 -23.24
CA ALA A 40 1.98 0.24 -23.59
C ALA A 40 0.78 -0.09 -22.67
N THR A 41 0.69 -1.34 -22.20
CA THR A 41 -0.29 -1.78 -21.20
C THR A 41 0.07 -1.27 -19.80
N GLU A 42 1.34 -1.24 -19.41
CA GLU A 42 1.77 -0.71 -18.09
C GLU A 42 1.52 0.80 -17.92
N ILE A 43 1.50 1.58 -19.01
CA ILE A 43 1.13 3.01 -18.95
C ILE A 43 -0.39 3.23 -18.82
N ASN A 44 -1.23 2.21 -19.11
CA ASN A 44 -2.68 2.38 -19.20
C ASN A 44 -3.51 1.35 -18.38
N GLY A 45 -2.89 0.36 -17.76
CA GLY A 45 -3.62 -0.83 -17.32
C GLY A 45 -2.89 -1.60 -16.25
N ASP A 46 -3.23 -1.25 -15.01
CA ASP A 46 -3.48 -2.12 -13.87
C ASP A 46 -2.44 -3.19 -13.48
N LYS A 47 -2.11 -3.19 -12.19
CA LYS A 47 -1.22 -4.16 -11.55
C LYS A 47 -1.96 -5.49 -11.50
N GLN A 48 -1.84 -6.30 -12.54
CA GLN A 48 -2.31 -7.68 -12.51
C GLN A 48 -1.41 -8.48 -11.56
N ARG A 49 -1.78 -8.41 -10.29
CA ARG A 49 -1.31 -9.26 -9.21
C ARG A 49 -1.97 -10.61 -9.40
N ASP A 50 -1.31 -11.50 -10.12
CA ASP A 50 -1.58 -12.92 -10.01
C ASP A 50 -1.07 -13.39 -8.62
N ARG A 51 -1.87 -13.12 -7.59
CA ARG A 51 -1.78 -13.81 -6.30
C ARG A 51 -3.17 -14.32 -5.94
N GLU A 52 -3.34 -15.58 -6.31
CA GLU A 52 -4.10 -16.63 -5.63
C GLU A 52 -5.13 -16.20 -4.58
N ASN A 53 -6.35 -16.62 -4.88
CA ASN A 53 -7.54 -16.63 -4.04
C ASN A 53 -7.31 -17.33 -2.71
N TYR A 54 -7.16 -16.60 -1.60
CA TYR A 54 -7.61 -16.98 -0.26
C TYR A 54 -7.75 -15.67 0.54
N PHE A 55 -8.92 -15.38 1.13
CA PHE A 55 -9.23 -14.25 2.04
C PHE A 55 -10.17 -13.11 1.61
N THR A 56 -11.05 -13.25 0.62
CA THR A 56 -12.12 -12.24 0.39
C THR A 56 -13.45 -12.50 1.10
N SER A 57 -13.64 -13.65 1.75
CA SER A 57 -14.90 -13.97 2.45
C SER A 57 -14.86 -13.80 3.98
N ALA A 58 -13.76 -13.28 4.56
CA ALA A 58 -13.67 -13.03 5.99
C ALA A 58 -14.39 -11.73 6.44
N ARG A 59 -14.94 -10.95 5.51
CA ARG A 59 -15.62 -9.67 5.83
C ARG A 59 -16.92 -9.88 6.61
N HIS A 60 -17.59 -11.03 6.43
CA HIS A 60 -18.83 -11.38 7.13
C HIS A 60 -18.63 -12.02 8.51
N LEU A 61 -17.39 -12.32 8.92
CA LEU A 61 -17.08 -12.79 10.28
C LEU A 61 -16.80 -11.65 11.26
N ARG A 62 -16.66 -10.41 10.77
CA ARG A 62 -16.49 -9.21 11.60
C ARG A 62 -17.59 -9.01 12.65
N PRO A 63 -18.89 -9.21 12.37
CA PRO A 63 -19.94 -9.05 13.40
C PRO A 63 -19.90 -10.12 14.51
N LEU A 64 -19.32 -11.31 14.27
CA LEU A 64 -19.24 -12.36 15.29
C LEU A 64 -18.14 -12.08 16.34
N ILE A 65 -17.03 -11.46 15.93
CA ILE A 65 -15.92 -11.13 16.84
C ILE A 65 -16.31 -10.01 17.82
N ILE A 66 -17.13 -9.04 17.38
CA ILE A 66 -17.60 -7.94 18.22
C ILE A 66 -18.58 -8.42 19.30
N ALA A 67 -19.47 -9.36 18.97
CA ALA A 67 -20.42 -9.92 19.96
C ALA A 67 -19.72 -10.75 21.05
N ALA A 68 -18.66 -11.51 20.71
CA ALA A 68 -17.88 -12.27 21.67
C ALA A 68 -17.12 -11.38 22.69
N SER A 69 -16.86 -10.12 22.35
CA SER A 69 -16.16 -9.17 23.23
C SER A 69 -16.97 -8.84 24.50
N PHE A 70 -18.30 -8.83 24.43
CA PHE A 70 -19.14 -8.52 25.59
C PHE A 70 -19.10 -9.63 26.65
N ILE A 71 -19.09 -10.89 26.23
CA ILE A 71 -19.02 -12.04 27.14
C ILE A 71 -17.64 -12.07 27.83
N GLY A 72 -16.57 -11.77 27.11
CA GLY A 72 -15.22 -11.66 27.67
C GLY A 72 -15.08 -10.56 28.73
N LEU A 73 -15.63 -9.36 28.47
CA LEU A 73 -15.61 -8.26 29.44
C LEU A 73 -16.41 -8.56 30.70
N ILE A 74 -17.54 -9.28 30.60
CA ILE A 74 -18.33 -9.69 31.76
C ILE A 74 -17.57 -10.70 32.62
N VAL A 75 -16.94 -11.72 32.01
CA VAL A 75 -16.17 -12.74 32.75
C VAL A 75 -14.91 -12.14 33.39
N VAL A 76 -14.18 -11.28 32.68
CA VAL A 76 -13.01 -10.58 33.22
C VAL A 76 -13.43 -9.55 34.29
N GLY A 77 -14.56 -8.88 34.12
CA GLY A 77 -15.14 -7.96 35.11
C GLY A 77 -15.53 -8.68 36.41
N VAL A 78 -16.21 -9.83 36.33
CA VAL A 78 -16.57 -10.62 37.52
C VAL A 78 -15.33 -11.24 38.19
N ALA A 79 -14.35 -11.72 37.41
CA ALA A 79 -13.11 -12.27 37.94
C ALA A 79 -12.26 -11.18 38.63
N THR A 80 -12.17 -9.99 38.04
CA THR A 80 -11.48 -8.85 38.68
C THR A 80 -12.24 -8.42 39.94
N GLN A 81 -13.56 -8.29 39.95
CA GLN A 81 -14.30 -7.98 41.18
C GLN A 81 -14.06 -9.03 42.30
N ASN A 82 -13.95 -10.33 41.97
CA ASN A 82 -13.71 -11.39 42.96
C ASN A 82 -12.25 -11.47 43.45
N ILE A 83 -11.27 -11.12 42.61
CA ILE A 83 -9.84 -11.09 42.96
C ILE A 83 -9.47 -9.74 43.64
N PHE A 84 -10.10 -8.65 43.23
CA PHE A 84 -9.87 -7.27 43.68
C PHE A 84 -10.74 -6.89 44.89
N GLN A 85 -11.89 -7.55 45.16
CA GLN A 85 -12.55 -7.46 46.49
C GLN A 85 -11.69 -7.99 47.63
N LYS A 86 -10.70 -8.84 47.31
CA LYS A 86 -9.67 -9.25 48.27
C LYS A 86 -8.50 -8.27 48.36
N HIS A 87 -8.41 -7.26 47.49
CA HIS A 87 -7.26 -6.35 47.41
C HIS A 87 -7.57 -4.86 47.60
N ASP A 88 -8.73 -4.31 47.19
CA ASP A 88 -8.89 -2.86 47.08
C ASP A 88 -10.22 -2.31 47.64
N GLN A 89 -10.29 -2.23 48.97
CA GLN A 89 -11.13 -1.28 49.71
C GLN A 89 -10.51 0.13 49.72
N ALA A 90 -9.92 0.59 48.63
CA ALA A 90 -9.34 1.94 48.58
C ALA A 90 -9.15 2.47 47.15
N LYS A 91 -10.19 3.12 46.60
CA LYS A 91 -10.16 4.49 46.03
C LYS A 91 -11.33 4.73 45.08
N ASN A 92 -12.33 5.44 45.60
CA ASN A 92 -13.27 6.24 44.82
C ASN A 92 -12.72 7.68 44.71
N ILE A 93 -13.18 8.45 43.70
CA ILE A 93 -13.35 9.94 43.58
C ILE A 93 -13.15 10.30 42.08
N HIS A 94 -14.15 10.60 41.23
CA HIS A 94 -15.09 11.73 41.06
C HIS A 94 -14.63 12.84 40.07
N ASP A 95 -15.51 13.12 39.08
CA ASP A 95 -15.69 14.32 38.22
C ASP A 95 -14.61 14.74 37.19
N THR A 96 -14.90 15.38 36.04
CA THR A 96 -15.84 16.48 35.74
C THR A 96 -16.09 16.63 34.22
N ASP A 97 -17.25 17.18 33.90
CA ASP A 97 -17.83 17.58 32.61
C ASP A 97 -17.30 18.96 32.12
N VAL A 98 -17.14 19.20 30.81
CA VAL A 98 -17.06 20.57 30.24
C VAL A 98 -17.50 20.64 28.77
N ALA A 99 -18.64 21.31 28.55
CA ALA A 99 -19.14 21.79 27.27
C ALA A 99 -18.20 22.83 26.63
N SER A 100 -18.01 22.76 25.30
CA SER A 100 -17.30 23.79 24.51
C SER A 100 -18.23 24.41 23.46
N THR A 101 -18.66 25.63 23.75
CA THR A 101 -19.36 26.54 22.83
C THR A 101 -18.36 27.61 22.39
N ALA A 102 -17.82 27.49 21.17
CA ALA A 102 -17.25 28.58 20.35
C ALA A 102 -16.47 27.92 19.21
N THR A 103 -16.80 28.20 17.93
CA THR A 103 -15.83 28.29 16.80
C THR A 103 -16.43 28.59 15.41
N ALA A 104 -17.52 29.35 15.28
CA ALA A 104 -18.05 29.73 13.95
C ALA A 104 -17.12 30.63 13.09
N ALA A 105 -15.96 31.07 13.61
CA ALA A 105 -14.93 31.78 12.86
C ALA A 105 -13.68 30.94 12.55
N LYS A 106 -13.52 29.74 13.13
CA LYS A 106 -12.37 28.85 12.90
C LYS A 106 -12.61 27.84 11.77
N ASP A 107 -13.88 27.59 11.44
CA ASP A 107 -14.26 26.58 10.46
C ASP A 107 -13.83 26.91 9.03
N ARG A 108 -13.74 28.20 8.66
CA ARG A 108 -13.31 28.59 7.30
C ARG A 108 -11.83 28.30 7.03
N SER A 109 -10.96 28.47 8.03
CA SER A 109 -9.52 28.22 7.90
C SER A 109 -9.18 26.73 7.92
N ALA A 110 -9.97 25.94 8.66
CA ALA A 110 -9.79 24.50 8.73
C ALA A 110 -10.17 23.84 7.40
N ASN A 111 -11.29 24.23 6.79
CA ASN A 111 -11.74 23.67 5.51
C ASN A 111 -10.74 23.92 4.38
N THR A 112 -10.08 25.08 4.35
CA THR A 112 -9.04 25.37 3.34
C THR A 112 -7.78 24.55 3.52
N GLU A 113 -7.41 24.20 4.76
CA GLU A 113 -6.24 23.35 5.05
C GLU A 113 -6.52 21.88 4.64
N TYR A 114 -7.73 21.38 4.91
CA TYR A 114 -8.15 20.05 4.43
C TYR A 114 -8.23 19.97 2.91
N LEU A 115 -8.69 21.04 2.25
CA LEU A 115 -8.75 21.11 0.79
C LEU A 115 -7.35 21.18 0.16
N ASP A 116 -6.43 21.93 0.77
CA ASP A 116 -5.04 22.00 0.33
C ASP A 116 -4.35 20.62 0.45
N ALA A 117 -4.50 19.97 1.60
CA ALA A 117 -3.97 18.62 1.82
C ALA A 117 -4.59 17.57 0.89
N ALA A 118 -5.90 17.68 0.59
CA ALA A 118 -6.56 16.81 -0.37
C ALA A 118 -6.03 17.04 -1.80
N ALA A 119 -5.79 18.30 -2.19
CA ALA A 119 -5.23 18.64 -3.49
C ALA A 119 -3.79 18.11 -3.65
N GLU A 120 -2.95 18.26 -2.63
CA GLU A 120 -1.58 17.71 -2.60
C GLU A 120 -1.59 16.18 -2.67
N TYR A 121 -2.49 15.52 -1.93
CA TYR A 121 -2.64 14.07 -1.95
C TYR A 121 -3.11 13.54 -3.31
N MET A 122 -3.98 14.28 -3.99
CA MET A 122 -4.48 13.92 -5.32
C MET A 122 -3.52 14.33 -6.45
N MET A 123 -2.41 15.02 -6.14
CA MET A 123 -1.51 15.64 -7.11
C MET A 123 -2.27 16.45 -8.17
N ILE A 124 -3.26 17.23 -7.71
CA ILE A 124 -4.13 18.03 -8.57
C ILE A 124 -4.00 19.50 -8.22
N ASP A 125 -4.05 20.37 -9.22
CA ASP A 125 -3.97 21.81 -9.00
C ASP A 125 -5.24 22.33 -8.30
N LYS A 126 -5.08 23.30 -7.40
CA LYS A 126 -6.19 23.86 -6.61
C LYS A 126 -7.28 24.45 -7.49
N ASP A 127 -6.89 25.08 -8.59
CA ASP A 127 -7.80 25.71 -9.54
C ASP A 127 -8.72 24.68 -10.21
N ASP A 128 -8.21 23.47 -10.48
CA ASP A 128 -9.01 22.37 -11.01
C ASP A 128 -10.06 21.91 -9.99
N VAL A 129 -9.70 21.81 -8.70
CA VAL A 129 -10.66 21.47 -7.63
C VAL A 129 -11.77 22.52 -7.52
N TYR A 130 -11.43 23.80 -7.62
CA TYR A 130 -12.42 24.88 -7.59
C TYR A 130 -13.35 24.84 -8.80
N SER A 131 -12.87 24.43 -9.98
CA SER A 131 -13.72 24.30 -11.17
C SER A 131 -14.85 23.29 -10.97
N TYR A 132 -14.56 22.13 -10.37
CA TYR A 132 -15.57 21.10 -10.09
C TYR A 132 -16.57 21.51 -9.01
N LEU A 133 -16.14 22.32 -8.05
CA LEU A 133 -17.01 22.85 -7.00
C LEU A 133 -17.87 24.03 -7.48
N ALA A 134 -17.38 24.80 -8.45
CA ALA A 134 -18.09 25.94 -9.02
C ALA A 134 -19.09 25.56 -10.12
N ASP A 135 -18.98 24.35 -10.69
CA ASP A 135 -19.88 23.82 -11.74
C ASP A 135 -21.15 23.14 -11.17
N ASN A 136 -21.45 23.34 -9.87
CA ASN A 136 -22.72 22.93 -9.21
C ASN A 136 -23.48 24.11 -8.61
#